data_AF-A0A3D8IZ09-F1
#
_entry.id   AF-A0A3D8IZ09-F1
#
_cell.length_a   1.000
_cell.length_b   1.000
_cell.length_c   1.000
_cell.angle_alpha   90.00
_cell.angle_beta   90.00
_cell.angle_gamma   90.00
#
_symmetry.space_group_name_H-M   'P 1'
#
loop_
_entity.id
_entity.type
_entity.pdbx_description
1 polymer ?
#
loop_
_entity_poly.entity_id
_entity_poly.type
_entity_poly.pdbx_seq_one_letter_code
_entity_poly.pdbx_strand_id
1 'polypeptide(L)' 'MKFTELREKGIKELEGLLKEKKTALFELKLKLKTMQLTNPSEIRSVRKDIARINTAINAKKD' A
#
# COMPACT_ATOMS: atom_id res chain seq x y z
N MET A 1 4.24 3.46 -6.07
CA MET A 1 3.14 4.04 -6.91
C MET A 1 3.35 5.53 -7.16
N LYS A 2 3.06 6.02 -8.38
CA LYS A 2 2.93 7.46 -8.66
C LYS A 2 1.52 7.94 -8.23
N PHE A 3 1.44 9.14 -7.69
CA PHE A 3 0.20 9.72 -7.16
C PHE A 3 -0.85 10.02 -8.25
N THR A 4 -0.40 10.24 -9.48
CA THR A 4 -1.24 10.52 -10.66
C THR A 4 -2.17 9.35 -10.97
N GLU A 5 -1.65 8.12 -10.99
CA GLU A 5 -2.43 6.90 -11.26
C GLU A 5 -3.44 6.58 -10.14
N LEU A 6 -3.17 7.03 -8.90
CA LEU A 6 -4.09 6.86 -7.77
C LEU A 6 -5.23 7.88 -7.78
N ARG A 7 -5.05 9.04 -8.40
CA ARG A 7 -6.08 10.07 -8.50
C ARG A 7 -7.10 9.76 -9.60
N GLU A 8 -6.71 9.06 -10.65
CA GLU A 8 -7.62 8.65 -11.73
C GLU A 8 -8.54 7.49 -11.31
N LYS A 9 -8.04 6.55 -10.50
CA LYS A 9 -8.80 5.38 -10.04
C LYS A 9 -9.98 5.73 -9.13
N GLY A 10 -11.10 5.01 -9.27
CA GLY A 10 -12.30 5.23 -8.46
C GLY A 10 -12.06 4.94 -6.97
N ILE A 11 -12.87 5.52 -6.07
CA ILE A 11 -12.76 5.28 -4.61
C ILE A 11 -12.82 3.77 -4.29
N LYS A 12 -13.69 3.02 -4.98
CA LYS A 12 -13.81 1.56 -4.83
C LYS A 12 -12.56 0.80 -5.28
N GLU A 13 -11.89 1.25 -6.34
CA GLU A 13 -10.64 0.64 -6.81
C GLU A 13 -9.47 0.94 -5.86
N LEU A 14 -9.45 2.13 -5.27
CA LEU A 14 -8.47 2.51 -4.25
C LEU A 14 -8.63 1.67 -2.98
N GLU A 15 -9.86 1.40 -2.54
CA GLU A 15 -10.12 0.48 -1.43
C GLU A 15 -9.69 -0.96 -1.73
N GLY A 16 -9.89 -1.42 -2.97
CA GLY A 16 -9.39 -2.73 -3.44
C GLY A 16 -7.86 -2.82 -3.37
N LEU A 17 -7.16 -1.84 -3.94
CA LEU A 17 -5.69 -1.74 -3.89
C LEU A 17 -5.16 -1.62 -2.46
N LEU A 18 -5.88 -0.93 -1.58
CA LEU A 18 -5.53 -0.80 -0.18
C LEU A 18 -5.55 -2.15 0.53
N LYS A 19 -6.56 -3.00 0.25
CA LYS A 19 -6.63 -4.37 0.77
C LYS A 19 -5.44 -5.21 0.30
N GLU A 20 -5.14 -5.19 -0.99
CA GLU A 20 -4.00 -5.92 -1.57
C GLU A 20 -2.65 -5.47 -0.98
N LYS A 21 -2.46 -4.17 -0.79
CA LYS A 21 -1.21 -3.65 -0.20
C LYS A 21 -1.09 -4.00 1.28
N LYS A 22 -2.21 -4.10 2.01
CA LYS A 22 -2.22 -4.56 3.41
C LYS A 22 -1.89 -6.05 3.52
N THR A 23 -2.40 -6.90 2.64
CA THR A 23 -2.05 -8.33 2.63
C THR A 23 -0.58 -8.53 2.28
N ALA A 24 -0.06 -7.81 1.27
CA ALA A 24 1.37 -7.82 0.95
C ALA A 24 2.24 -7.35 2.13
N LEU A 25 1.81 -6.32 2.87
CA LEU A 25 2.52 -5.88 4.09
C LEU A 25 2.53 -6.97 5.17
N PHE A 26 1.44 -7.72 5.32
CA PHE A 26 1.34 -8.82 6.26
C PHE A 26 2.28 -9.98 5.90
N GLU A 27 2.33 -10.36 4.63
CA GLU A 27 3.27 -11.36 4.12
C GLU A 27 4.73 -10.92 4.31
N LEU A 28 5.05 -9.66 4.03
CA LEU A 28 6.39 -9.12 4.27
C LEU A 28 6.75 -9.11 5.77
N LYS A 29 5.79 -8.83 6.66
CA LYS A 29 6.01 -8.95 8.11
C LYS A 29 6.20 -10.39 8.57
N LEU A 30 5.50 -11.35 7.96
CA LEU A 30 5.70 -12.78 8.20
C LEU A 30 7.09 -13.24 7.75
N LYS A 31 7.52 -12.82 6.55
CA LYS A 31 8.88 -13.05 6.03
C LYS A 31 9.95 -12.42 6.91
N LEU A 32 9.69 -11.22 7.45
CA LEU A 32 10.57 -10.59 8.44
C LEU A 32 10.68 -11.42 9.72
N LYS A 33 9.55 -11.89 10.24
CA LYS A 33 9.50 -12.66 11.50
C LYS A 33 10.15 -14.04 11.37
N THR A 34 10.10 -14.64 10.17
CA THR A 34 10.80 -15.89 9.84
C THR A 34 12.27 -15.69 9.49
N MET A 35 12.78 -14.44 9.56
CA MET A 35 14.14 -14.06 9.16
C MET A 35 14.51 -14.41 7.70
N GLN A 36 13.51 -14.65 6.85
CA GLN A 36 13.68 -14.92 5.41
C GLN A 36 13.55 -13.66 4.55
N LEU A 37 13.52 -12.49 5.18
CA LEU A 37 13.36 -11.23 4.46
C LEU A 37 14.70 -10.80 3.86
N THR A 38 14.80 -10.90 2.54
CA THR A 38 15.96 -10.46 1.76
C THR A 38 16.06 -8.94 1.65
N ASN A 39 14.94 -8.21 1.70
CA ASN A 39 14.93 -6.76 1.54
C ASN A 39 13.97 -6.02 2.51
N PRO A 40 14.48 -5.48 3.63
CA PRO A 40 13.70 -4.66 4.57
C PRO A 40 13.12 -3.37 3.98
N SER A 41 13.72 -2.85 2.90
CA SER A 41 13.28 -1.60 2.27
C SER A 41 11.90 -1.73 1.61
N GLU A 42 11.49 -2.95 1.23
CA GLU A 42 10.17 -3.22 0.65
C GLU A 42 9.04 -2.92 1.64
N ILE A 43 9.22 -3.25 2.94
CA ILE A 43 8.24 -2.93 3.99
C ILE A 43 8.00 -1.42 4.05
N ARG A 44 9.09 -0.63 3.97
CA ARG A 44 8.99 0.84 3.98
C ARG A 44 8.30 1.35 2.71
N SER A 45 8.59 0.76 1.55
CA SER A 45 7.94 1.12 0.28
C SER A 45 6.44 0.83 0.32
N VAL A 46 6.03 -0.36 0.75
CA VAL A 46 4.61 -0.76 0.87
C VAL A 46 3.87 0.13 1.86
N ARG A 47 4.49 0.49 3.01
CA ARG A 47 3.89 1.46 3.95
C ARG A 47 3.67 2.84 3.32
N LYS A 48 4.62 3.33 2.53
CA LYS A 48 4.47 4.61 1.81
C LYS A 48 3.37 4.54 0.75
N ASP A 49 3.26 3.43 0.04
CA ASP A 49 2.20 3.24 -0.95
C ASP A 49 0.80 3.18 -0.29
N ILE A 50 0.64 2.51 0.86
CA ILE A 50 -0.61 2.52 1.64
C ILE A 50 -0.97 3.95 2.07
N ALA A 51 0.01 4.73 2.55
CA ALA A 51 -0.22 6.11 2.96
C ALA A 51 -0.71 6.97 1.78
N ARG A 52 -0.09 6.84 0.60
CA ARG A 52 -0.52 7.55 -0.61
C ARG A 52 -1.93 7.18 -1.06
N ILE A 53 -2.30 5.89 -0.96
CA ILE A 53 -3.67 5.43 -1.27
C ILE A 53 -4.67 6.08 -0.30
N ASN A 54 -4.39 6.07 1.00
CA ASN A 54 -5.24 6.73 2.00
C ASN A 54 -5.40 8.23 1.73
N THR A 55 -4.31 8.92 1.37
CA THR A 55 -4.36 10.35 1.02
C THR A 55 -5.22 10.58 -0.22
N ALA A 56 -5.10 9.73 -1.26
CA ALA A 56 -5.92 9.83 -2.46
C ALA A 56 -7.42 9.56 -2.18
N ILE A 57 -7.75 8.61 -1.29
CA ILE A 57 -9.13 8.37 -0.86
C ILE A 57 -9.67 9.59 -0.13
N ASN A 58 -8.90 10.17 0.79
CA ASN A 58 -9.34 11.33 1.57
C ASN A 58 -9.58 12.55 0.66
N ALA A 59 -8.65 12.82 -0.25
CA ALA A 59 -8.77 13.90 -1.23
C ALA A 59 -9.91 13.73 -2.26
N LYS A 60 -10.56 12.56 -2.32
CA LYS A 60 -11.78 12.33 -3.11
C LYS A 60 -13.06 12.37 -2.28
N LYS A 61 -12.94 12.32 -0.96
CA LYS A 61 -14.07 12.42 -0.02
C LYS A 61 -14.38 13.87 0.34
N ASP A 62 -13.37 14.73 0.32
CA ASP A 62 -13.49 16.20 0.35
C ASP A 62 -13.79 16.76 -1.05
#